data_AF-A0A4R2HEZ2-F1
#
_entry.id   AF-A0A4R2HEZ2-F1
#
_cell.length_a   1.000
_cell.length_b   1.000
_cell.length_c   1.000
_cell.angle_alpha   90.00
_cell.angle_beta   90.00
_cell.angle_gamma   90.00
#
_symmetry.space_group_name_H-M   'P 1'
#
loop_
_entity.id
_entity.type
_entity.pdbx_description
1 polymer ?
#
loop_
_entity_poly.entity_id
_entity_poly.type
_entity_poly.pdbx_seq_one_letter_code
_entity_poly.pdbx_strand_id
1 'polypeptide(L)'
;MTTTARPAGMRPPRKGAAMKPLTRRVIGTINFAEAVLALVGLVAAYGIAERLVSAQEVVGPGDVVTRTVRWWGPDFTTTLNMSLLIVGAAAGAVGSVIHQSMVFAQRAGLETLERGFVWWYLLRPVWSALLGSVVVVAVNTGLISIGDETTSTAGVTVLVMMGCLAGLFTDQAMRRLRPMLGATPPEDTQVPDKETNPVEDQR
;
A
#
# COMPACT_ATOMS: atom_id res chain seq x y z
N MET A 1 -15.14 -27.84 -52.74
CA MET A 1 -14.09 -26.85 -52.42
C MET A 1 -13.71 -27.04 -50.96
N THR A 2 -12.54 -27.64 -50.72
CA THR A 2 -12.10 -28.05 -49.39
C THR A 2 -11.22 -26.95 -48.80
N THR A 3 -11.75 -26.17 -47.86
CA THR A 3 -10.99 -25.18 -47.09
C THR A 3 -10.13 -25.92 -46.06
N THR A 4 -8.82 -25.89 -46.26
CA THR A 4 -7.83 -26.40 -45.29
C THR A 4 -7.66 -25.37 -44.17
N ALA A 5 -8.09 -25.73 -42.96
CA ALA A 5 -7.88 -24.92 -41.76
C ALA A 5 -6.38 -24.87 -41.43
N ARG A 6 -5.82 -23.66 -41.36
CA ARG A 6 -4.44 -23.40 -40.98
C ARG A 6 -4.25 -23.70 -39.48
N PRO A 7 -3.24 -24.47 -39.06
CA PRO A 7 -3.03 -24.76 -37.64
C PRO A 7 -2.75 -23.46 -36.87
N ALA A 8 -3.45 -23.28 -35.76
CA ALA A 8 -3.25 -22.17 -34.83
C ALA A 8 -1.83 -22.28 -34.25
N GLY A 9 -0.92 -21.44 -34.75
CA GLY A 9 0.44 -21.37 -34.23
C GLY A 9 0.41 -21.00 -32.75
N MET A 10 0.92 -21.89 -31.90
CA MET A 10 1.18 -21.62 -30.49
C MET A 10 2.09 -20.40 -30.40
N ARG A 11 1.54 -19.26 -29.96
CA ARG A 11 2.34 -18.06 -29.69
C ARG A 11 3.34 -18.43 -28.60
N PRO A 12 4.66 -18.30 -28.85
CA PRO A 12 5.63 -18.61 -27.82
C PRO A 12 5.39 -17.70 -26.60
N PRO A 13 5.60 -18.21 -25.38
CA PRO A 13 5.50 -17.38 -24.19
C PRO A 13 6.42 -16.18 -24.38
N ARG A 14 5.85 -14.98 -24.25
CA ARG A 14 6.58 -13.72 -24.41
C ARG A 14 7.66 -13.69 -23.33
N LYS A 15 8.87 -14.14 -23.65
CA LYS A 15 10.04 -14.01 -22.77
C LYS A 15 10.23 -12.52 -22.54
N GLY A 16 9.77 -12.02 -21.39
CA GLY A 16 10.02 -10.66 -20.95
C GLY A 16 11.53 -10.43 -21.02
N ALA A 17 11.97 -9.45 -21.79
CA ALA A 17 13.39 -9.17 -21.95
C ALA A 17 13.99 -8.87 -20.56
N ALA A 18 15.01 -9.64 -20.16
CA ALA A 18 15.69 -9.47 -18.89
C ALA A 18 16.09 -8.00 -18.69
N MET A 19 15.77 -7.44 -17.51
CA MET A 19 15.97 -6.02 -17.24
C MET A 19 17.45 -5.65 -17.27
N LYS A 20 17.79 -4.50 -17.87
CA LYS A 20 19.16 -3.98 -17.85
C LYS A 20 19.65 -3.83 -16.40
N PRO A 21 20.93 -4.13 -16.09
CA PRO A 21 21.48 -4.08 -14.73
C PRO A 21 21.36 -2.69 -14.09
N LEU A 22 21.40 -1.63 -14.90
CA LEU A 22 21.18 -0.26 -14.44
C LEU A 22 19.78 -0.05 -13.85
N THR A 23 18.73 -0.54 -14.52
CA THR A 23 17.35 -0.39 -14.04
C THR A 23 17.13 -1.12 -12.72
N ARG A 24 17.75 -2.30 -12.56
CA ARG A 24 17.70 -3.07 -11.29
C ARG A 24 18.36 -2.30 -10.13
N ARG A 25 19.52 -1.67 -10.39
CA ARG A 25 20.19 -0.81 -9.39
C ARG A 25 19.33 0.39 -9.03
N VAL A 26 18.74 1.07 -10.02
CA VAL A 26 17.86 2.24 -9.80
C VAL A 26 16.66 1.89 -8.92
N ILE A 27 15.96 0.79 -9.20
CA ILE A 27 14.82 0.36 -8.36
C ILE A 27 15.27 0.03 -6.94
N GLY A 28 16.40 -0.67 -6.79
CA GLY A 28 16.97 -0.97 -5.46
C GLY A 28 17.30 0.31 -4.67
N THR A 29 17.92 1.31 -5.32
CA THR A 29 18.23 2.59 -4.67
C THR A 29 16.98 3.38 -4.30
N ILE A 30 15.94 3.36 -5.14
CA ILE A 30 14.66 4.03 -4.85
C ILE A 30 14.03 3.38 -3.63
N ASN A 31 13.90 2.05 -3.62
CA ASN A 31 13.28 1.32 -2.51
C ASN A 31 14.06 1.52 -1.18
N PHE A 32 15.39 1.56 -1.25
CA PHE A 32 16.21 1.86 -0.08
C PHE A 32 16.01 3.30 0.41
N ALA A 33 15.99 4.27 -0.49
CA ALA A 33 15.73 5.67 -0.14
C ALA A 33 14.33 5.85 0.47
N GLU A 34 13.30 5.22 -0.10
CA GLU A 34 11.95 5.20 0.45
C GLU A 34 11.90 4.56 1.84
N ALA A 35 12.63 3.47 2.08
CA ALA A 35 12.70 2.83 3.40
C ALA A 35 13.30 3.76 4.45
N VAL A 36 14.40 4.44 4.13
CA VAL A 36 15.04 5.40 5.03
C VAL A 36 14.11 6.58 5.31
N LEU A 37 13.51 7.15 4.27
CA LEU A 37 12.59 8.29 4.40
C LEU A 37 11.32 7.92 5.19
N ALA A 38 10.73 6.76 4.93
CA ALA A 38 9.55 6.28 5.64
C ALA A 38 9.86 6.01 7.12
N LEU A 39 11.03 5.43 7.43
CA LEU A 39 11.46 5.21 8.81
C LEU A 39 11.66 6.53 9.56
N VAL A 40 12.39 7.48 8.97
CA VAL A 40 12.61 8.81 9.58
C VAL A 40 11.28 9.53 9.76
N GLY A 41 10.42 9.49 8.75
CA GLY A 41 9.08 10.08 8.80
C GLY A 41 8.20 9.48 9.89
N LEU A 42 8.23 8.14 10.06
CA LEU A 42 7.49 7.46 11.12
C LEU A 42 8.00 7.84 12.51
N VAL A 43 9.32 7.85 12.73
CA VAL A 43 9.90 8.24 14.02
C VAL A 43 9.55 9.69 14.35
N ALA A 44 9.63 10.60 13.38
CA ALA A 44 9.26 12.00 13.57
C ALA A 44 7.76 12.16 13.87
N ALA A 45 6.90 11.51 13.10
CA ALA A 45 5.45 11.55 13.28
C ALA A 45 5.02 10.96 14.63
N TYR A 46 5.62 9.83 15.02
CA TYR A 46 5.38 9.19 16.29
C TYR A 46 5.76 10.10 17.47
N GLY A 47 6.95 10.69 17.42
CA GLY A 47 7.40 11.63 18.46
C GLY A 47 6.55 12.90 18.55
N ILE A 48 5.96 13.37 17.45
CA ILE A 48 5.00 14.49 17.46
C ILE A 48 3.69 14.07 18.12
N ALA A 49 3.16 12.90 17.75
CA ALA A 49 1.92 12.36 18.29
C ALA A 49 2.02 12.12 19.80
N GLU A 50 3.08 11.46 20.28
CA GLU A 50 3.30 11.26 21.73
C GLU A 50 3.34 12.59 22.49
N ARG A 51 4.07 13.58 21.98
CA ARG A 51 4.18 14.88 22.65
C ARG A 51 2.86 15.64 22.68
N LEU A 52 2.02 15.50 21.66
CA LEU A 52 0.70 16.13 21.62
C LEU A 52 -0.29 15.40 22.52
N VAL A 53 -0.22 14.07 22.60
CA VAL A 53 -1.00 13.28 23.56
C VAL A 53 -0.64 13.68 24.99
N SER A 54 0.65 13.64 25.35
CA SER A 54 1.08 14.01 26.70
C SER A 54 0.73 15.45 27.07
N ALA A 55 0.74 16.37 26.10
CA ALA A 55 0.33 17.75 26.35
C ALA A 55 -1.19 17.88 26.52
N GLN A 56 -1.98 17.13 25.75
CA GLN A 56 -3.44 17.10 25.90
C GLN A 56 -3.88 16.52 27.25
N GLU A 57 -3.17 15.49 27.75
CA GLU A 57 -3.39 14.91 29.08
C GLU A 57 -3.20 15.93 30.22
N VAL A 58 -2.31 16.92 30.05
CA VAL A 58 -2.03 17.95 31.06
C VAL A 58 -3.07 19.08 31.05
N VAL A 59 -3.54 19.49 29.88
CA VAL A 59 -4.43 20.65 29.73
C VAL A 59 -5.90 20.28 30.03
N GLY A 60 -6.30 19.03 29.77
CA GLY A 60 -7.65 18.54 30.06
C GLY A 60 -8.69 18.88 28.98
N PRO A 61 -9.92 18.38 29.14
CA PRO A 61 -10.97 18.48 28.13
C PRO A 61 -11.51 19.93 28.04
N GLY A 62 -11.37 20.53 26.86
CA GLY A 62 -11.90 21.87 26.56
C GLY A 62 -10.94 22.73 25.73
N ASP A 63 -9.64 22.48 25.84
CA ASP A 63 -8.62 23.15 25.06
C ASP A 63 -8.02 22.22 24.00
N VAL A 64 -7.70 22.80 22.85
CA VAL A 64 -7.06 22.09 21.74
C VAL A 64 -5.56 22.40 21.78
N VAL A 65 -4.76 21.43 22.23
CA VAL A 65 -3.31 21.58 22.16
C VAL A 65 -2.85 21.58 20.70
N THR A 66 -2.06 22.59 20.37
CA THR A 66 -1.43 22.73 19.07
C THR A 66 0.08 22.81 19.22
N ARG A 67 0.81 22.32 18.21
CA ARG A 67 2.27 22.42 18.17
C ARG A 67 2.72 22.81 16.78
N THR A 68 3.61 23.80 16.72
CA THR A 68 4.28 24.18 15.48
C THR A 68 5.40 23.19 15.19
N VAL A 69 5.28 22.50 14.05
CA VAL A 69 6.28 21.58 13.54
C VAL A 69 7.05 22.31 12.44
N ARG A 70 8.36 22.44 12.63
CA ARG A 70 9.27 22.96 11.61
C ARG A 70 9.84 21.77 10.84
N TRP A 71 9.25 21.47 9.69
CA TRP A 71 9.69 20.41 8.80
C TRP A 71 10.15 21.01 7.48
N TRP A 72 11.47 21.02 7.25
CA TRP A 72 12.18 21.42 6.00
C TRP A 72 11.30 22.21 4.99
N GLY A 73 10.85 23.40 5.38
CA GLY A 73 9.72 24.10 4.75
C GLY A 73 8.97 25.04 5.71
N PRO A 74 7.78 25.53 5.34
CA PRO A 74 7.01 26.46 6.16
C PRO A 74 6.57 25.83 7.50
N ASP A 75 6.60 26.64 8.55
CA ASP A 75 6.15 26.25 9.87
C ASP A 75 4.63 25.92 9.81
N PHE A 76 4.25 24.70 10.18
CA PHE A 76 2.84 24.29 10.21
C PHE A 76 2.41 23.95 11.64
N THR A 77 1.24 24.45 12.01
CA THR A 77 0.64 24.20 13.33
C THR A 77 -0.24 22.96 13.25
N THR A 78 0.17 21.89 13.94
CA THR A 78 -0.52 20.60 13.98
C THR A 78 -1.31 20.46 15.29
N THR A 79 -2.53 19.95 15.19
CA THR A 79 -3.37 19.51 16.31
C THR A 79 -3.12 18.05 16.66
N LEU A 80 -3.59 17.59 17.83
CA LEU A 80 -3.55 16.17 18.20
C LEU A 80 -4.12 15.27 17.09
N ASN A 81 -5.33 15.57 16.61
CA ASN A 81 -6.00 14.78 15.58
C ASN A 81 -5.18 14.70 14.28
N MET A 82 -4.62 15.83 13.83
CA MET A 82 -3.74 15.84 12.66
C MET A 82 -2.50 14.98 12.87
N SER A 83 -1.90 14.99 14.07
CA SER A 83 -0.72 14.18 14.36
C SER A 83 -1.01 12.67 14.32
N LEU A 84 -2.21 12.25 14.76
CA LEU A 84 -2.65 10.85 14.66
C LEU A 84 -2.80 10.41 13.20
N LEU A 85 -3.35 11.29 12.34
CA LEU A 85 -3.42 11.01 10.91
C LEU A 85 -2.04 10.88 10.28
N ILE A 86 -1.12 11.80 10.61
CA ILE A 86 0.24 11.81 10.07
C ILE A 86 1.00 10.55 10.50
N VAL A 87 0.89 10.14 11.77
CA VAL A 87 1.55 8.90 12.23
C VAL A 87 0.93 7.66 11.61
N GLY A 88 -0.39 7.62 11.41
CA GLY A 88 -1.08 6.56 10.67
C GLY A 88 -0.63 6.46 9.21
N ALA A 89 -0.49 7.61 8.55
CA ALA A 89 0.03 7.70 7.19
C ALA A 89 1.47 7.18 7.10
N ALA A 90 2.34 7.64 7.99
CA ALA A 90 3.73 7.21 8.03
C ALA A 90 3.86 5.71 8.31
N ALA A 91 3.04 5.18 9.22
CA ALA A 91 3.01 3.75 9.51
C ALA A 91 2.54 2.93 8.30
N GLY A 92 1.49 3.38 7.61
CA GLY A 92 1.01 2.77 6.38
C GLY A 92 2.06 2.77 5.26
N ALA A 93 2.79 3.87 5.09
CA ALA A 93 3.90 3.95 4.15
C ALA A 93 5.01 2.93 4.49
N VAL A 94 5.41 2.83 5.77
CA VAL A 94 6.40 1.83 6.21
C VAL A 94 5.95 0.40 5.91
N GLY A 95 4.69 0.06 6.21
CA GLY A 95 4.11 -1.25 5.89
C GLY A 95 4.19 -1.57 4.39
N SER A 96 3.94 -0.57 3.54
CA SER A 96 4.08 -0.69 2.08
C SER A 96 5.51 -1.03 1.67
N VAL A 97 6.49 -0.28 2.20
CA VAL A 97 7.90 -0.43 1.85
C VAL A 97 8.45 -1.80 2.28
N ILE A 98 7.99 -2.33 3.42
CA ILE A 98 8.33 -3.70 3.84
C ILE A 98 7.86 -4.71 2.78
N HIS A 99 6.60 -4.62 2.36
CA HIS A 99 6.06 -5.51 1.34
C HIS A 99 6.80 -5.36 0.00
N GLN A 100 7.05 -4.13 -0.43
CA GLN A 100 7.77 -3.85 -1.67
C GLN A 100 9.18 -4.41 -1.64
N SER A 101 9.88 -4.32 -0.51
CA SER A 101 11.21 -4.89 -0.32
C SER A 101 11.20 -6.42 -0.45
N MET A 102 10.18 -7.09 0.08
CA MET A 102 10.00 -8.55 -0.09
C MET A 102 9.78 -8.91 -1.57
N VAL A 103 8.88 -8.19 -2.26
CA VAL A 103 8.61 -8.41 -3.69
C VAL A 103 9.86 -8.13 -4.54
N PHE A 104 10.61 -7.09 -4.21
CA PHE A 104 11.86 -6.76 -4.88
C PHE A 104 12.90 -7.87 -4.68
N ALA A 105 13.11 -8.34 -3.45
CA ALA A 105 14.06 -9.41 -3.16
C ALA A 105 13.73 -10.71 -3.92
N GLN A 106 12.45 -11.11 -3.92
CA GLN A 106 11.98 -12.30 -4.65
C GLN A 106 12.20 -12.16 -6.16
N ARG A 107 11.79 -11.03 -6.75
CA ARG A 107 11.90 -10.84 -8.20
C ARG A 107 13.32 -10.58 -8.66
N ALA A 108 14.14 -9.94 -7.84
CA ALA A 108 15.55 -9.69 -8.14
C ALA A 108 16.34 -11.01 -8.17
N GLY A 109 15.94 -12.01 -7.38
CA GLY A 109 16.50 -13.37 -7.44
C GLY A 109 16.06 -14.16 -8.69
N LEU A 110 14.92 -13.83 -9.30
CA LEU A 110 14.31 -14.58 -10.40
C LEU A 110 14.43 -13.90 -11.79
N GLU A 111 15.09 -12.74 -11.89
CA GLU A 111 15.26 -11.94 -13.12
C GLU A 111 13.96 -11.49 -13.83
N THR A 112 12.80 -11.54 -13.15
CA THR A 112 11.48 -11.22 -13.72
C THR A 112 11.05 -9.75 -13.56
N LEU A 113 11.98 -8.83 -13.27
CA LEU A 113 11.61 -7.41 -13.15
C LEU A 113 11.35 -6.80 -14.53
N GLU A 114 10.16 -6.22 -14.70
CA GLU A 114 9.78 -5.47 -15.89
C GLU A 114 9.93 -3.95 -15.69
N ARG A 115 10.25 -3.20 -16.75
CA ARG A 115 10.52 -1.75 -16.68
C ARG A 115 9.32 -0.91 -16.23
N GLY A 116 8.09 -1.40 -16.44
CA GLY A 116 6.85 -0.76 -15.98
C GLY A 116 6.65 -0.75 -14.46
N PHE A 117 7.46 -1.50 -13.70
CA PHE A 117 7.33 -1.60 -12.25
C PHE A 117 7.75 -0.34 -11.49
N VAL A 118 8.53 0.57 -12.07
CA VAL A 118 9.03 1.77 -11.37
C VAL A 118 7.88 2.61 -10.83
N TRP A 119 6.85 2.82 -11.64
CA TRP A 119 5.71 3.64 -11.20
C TRP A 119 4.90 2.94 -10.09
N TRP A 120 4.83 1.62 -10.13
CA TRP A 120 4.22 0.85 -9.06
C TRP A 120 5.01 0.96 -7.74
N TYR A 121 6.35 1.02 -7.79
CA TYR A 121 7.15 1.24 -6.58
C TYR A 121 6.90 2.63 -5.96
N LEU A 122 6.82 3.68 -6.77
CA LEU A 122 6.63 5.04 -6.24
C LEU A 122 5.19 5.32 -5.76
N LEU A 123 4.17 4.82 -6.47
CA LEU A 123 2.76 5.11 -6.11
C LEU A 123 2.31 4.32 -4.89
N ARG A 124 2.83 3.11 -4.69
CA ARG A 124 2.28 2.19 -3.69
C ARG A 124 2.43 2.68 -2.23
N PRO A 125 3.57 3.26 -1.78
CA PRO A 125 3.69 3.87 -0.47
C PRO A 125 2.67 4.98 -0.25
N VAL A 126 2.39 5.78 -1.28
CA VAL A 126 1.42 6.87 -1.22
C VAL A 126 0.01 6.33 -0.98
N TRP A 127 -0.42 5.31 -1.74
CA TRP A 127 -1.72 4.66 -1.53
C TRP A 127 -1.83 4.00 -0.16
N SER A 128 -0.76 3.37 0.31
CA SER A 128 -0.71 2.76 1.64
C SER A 128 -0.74 3.79 2.76
N ALA A 129 -0.14 4.96 2.58
CA ALA A 129 -0.22 6.06 3.55
C ALA A 129 -1.64 6.61 3.67
N LEU A 130 -2.34 6.77 2.54
CA LEU A 130 -3.74 7.17 2.54
C LEU A 130 -4.60 6.12 3.26
N LEU A 131 -4.39 4.83 2.96
CA LEU A 131 -5.11 3.74 3.62
C LEU A 131 -4.81 3.69 5.13
N GLY A 132 -3.55 3.86 5.53
CA GLY A 132 -3.16 3.93 6.95
C GLY A 132 -3.84 5.07 7.68
N SER A 133 -3.96 6.25 7.04
CA SER A 133 -4.70 7.40 7.60
C SER A 133 -6.19 7.06 7.80
N VAL A 134 -6.82 6.43 6.80
CA VAL A 134 -8.23 6.02 6.89
C VAL A 134 -8.44 5.01 8.01
N VAL A 135 -7.55 4.04 8.17
CA VAL A 135 -7.62 3.06 9.26
C VAL A 135 -7.47 3.74 10.61
N VAL A 136 -6.54 4.68 10.76
CA VAL A 136 -6.42 5.46 11.99
C VAL A 136 -7.68 6.25 12.27
N VAL A 137 -8.27 6.94 11.28
CA VAL A 137 -9.56 7.61 11.48
C VAL A 137 -10.61 6.61 11.96
N ALA A 138 -10.79 5.49 11.27
CA ALA A 138 -11.84 4.52 11.59
C ALA A 138 -11.68 3.90 12.98
N VAL A 139 -10.44 3.60 13.40
CA VAL A 139 -10.14 3.07 14.73
C VAL A 139 -10.31 4.17 15.78
N ASN A 140 -9.88 5.40 15.52
CA ASN A 140 -10.00 6.50 16.46
C ASN A 140 -11.44 7.05 16.55
N THR A 141 -12.23 7.05 15.48
CA THR A 141 -13.65 7.47 15.59
C THR A 141 -14.55 6.35 16.08
N GLY A 142 -14.25 5.09 15.73
CA GLY A 142 -15.12 3.94 16.00
C GLY A 142 -14.78 3.14 17.27
N LEU A 143 -13.51 3.10 17.67
CA LEU A 143 -13.03 2.28 18.80
C LEU A 143 -12.45 3.12 19.96
N ILE A 144 -11.86 4.29 19.68
CA ILE A 144 -11.11 5.10 20.66
C ILE A 144 -11.45 6.59 20.47
N SER A 145 -12.61 7.04 20.98
CA SER A 145 -13.17 8.40 20.75
C SER A 145 -12.10 9.51 20.68
N ILE A 146 -12.07 10.19 19.52
CA ILE A 146 -11.06 11.20 19.18
C ILE A 146 -11.08 12.36 20.19
N GLY A 147 -9.98 12.51 20.96
CA GLY A 147 -9.79 13.63 21.87
C GLY A 147 -10.40 13.46 23.25
N ASP A 148 -10.94 12.29 23.56
CA ASP A 148 -11.37 11.91 24.92
C ASP A 148 -10.27 11.14 25.65
N GLU A 149 -10.41 11.00 26.98
CA GLU A 149 -9.48 10.43 27.99
C GLU A 149 -8.78 9.09 27.64
N THR A 150 -9.15 8.46 26.53
CA THR A 150 -8.69 7.15 26.06
C THR A 150 -7.51 7.20 25.08
N THR A 151 -7.21 8.36 24.47
CA THR A 151 -6.05 8.48 23.56
C THR A 151 -4.77 8.63 24.37
N SER A 152 -4.30 7.53 24.97
CA SER A 152 -3.03 7.43 25.68
C SER A 152 -1.87 7.15 24.71
N THR A 153 -0.64 7.25 25.20
CA THR A 153 0.57 6.78 24.46
C THR A 153 0.42 5.34 23.95
N ALA A 154 -0.26 4.48 24.72
CA ALA A 154 -0.57 3.12 24.28
C ALA A 154 -1.56 3.11 23.09
N GLY A 155 -2.55 3.99 23.09
CA GLY A 155 -3.47 4.20 21.97
C GLY A 155 -2.73 4.60 20.69
N VAL A 156 -1.77 5.52 20.77
CA VAL A 156 -0.93 5.91 19.61
C VAL A 156 -0.18 4.70 19.05
N THR A 157 0.39 3.85 19.92
CA THR A 157 1.08 2.62 19.50
C THR A 157 0.14 1.67 18.77
N VAL A 158 -1.09 1.48 19.26
CA VAL A 158 -2.12 0.66 18.57
C VAL A 158 -2.45 1.23 17.19
N LEU A 159 -2.63 2.55 17.09
CA LEU A 159 -2.91 3.22 15.82
C LEU A 159 -1.76 3.06 14.82
N VAL A 160 -0.50 3.16 15.27
CA VAL A 160 0.69 2.91 14.46
C VAL A 160 0.71 1.47 13.95
N MET A 161 0.47 0.50 14.83
CA MET A 161 0.45 -0.93 14.45
C MET A 161 -0.64 -1.22 13.42
N MET A 162 -1.84 -0.69 13.63
CA MET A 162 -2.96 -0.84 12.69
C MET A 162 -2.68 -0.17 11.35
N GLY A 163 -2.11 1.04 11.36
CA GLY A 163 -1.68 1.73 10.14
C GLY A 163 -0.63 0.93 9.37
N CYS A 164 0.37 0.38 10.06
CA CYS A 164 1.41 -0.46 9.47
C CYS A 164 0.82 -1.74 8.84
N LEU A 165 -0.07 -2.44 9.55
CA LEU A 165 -0.77 -3.61 9.02
C LEU A 165 -1.60 -3.26 7.78
N ALA A 166 -2.31 -2.14 7.80
CA ALA A 166 -3.05 -1.64 6.64
C ALA A 166 -2.12 -1.40 5.42
N GLY A 167 -0.92 -0.86 5.67
CA GLY A 167 0.14 -0.73 4.67
C GLY A 167 0.58 -2.07 4.07
N LEU A 168 0.89 -3.05 4.92
CA LEU A 168 1.31 -4.40 4.50
C LEU A 168 0.26 -5.11 3.65
N PHE A 169 -1.03 -4.91 3.96
CA PHE A 169 -2.16 -5.54 3.29
C PHE A 169 -2.87 -4.67 2.27
N THR A 170 -2.28 -3.53 1.88
CA THR A 170 -2.90 -2.58 0.92
C THR A 170 -3.34 -3.29 -0.36
N ASP A 171 -2.53 -4.20 -0.90
CA ASP A 171 -2.88 -4.93 -2.13
C ASP A 171 -4.08 -5.85 -1.95
N GLN A 172 -4.21 -6.50 -0.79
CA GLN A 172 -5.34 -7.37 -0.50
C GLN A 172 -6.61 -6.55 -0.29
N ALA A 173 -6.51 -5.42 0.43
CA ALA A 173 -7.61 -4.49 0.61
C ALA A 173 -8.12 -3.95 -0.74
N MET A 174 -7.22 -3.49 -1.61
CA MET A 174 -7.59 -2.98 -2.94
C MET A 174 -8.18 -4.08 -3.83
N ARG A 175 -7.67 -5.32 -3.77
CA ARG A 175 -8.26 -6.44 -4.51
C ARG A 175 -9.69 -6.73 -4.07
N ARG A 176 -10.01 -6.60 -2.78
CA ARG A 176 -11.36 -6.79 -2.25
C ARG A 176 -12.31 -5.64 -2.60
N LEU A 177 -11.79 -4.42 -2.68
CA LEU A 177 -12.58 -3.22 -3.01
C LEU A 177 -12.83 -3.07 -4.52
N ARG A 178 -11.93 -3.56 -5.38
CA ARG A 178 -12.04 -3.43 -6.85
C ARG A 178 -13.41 -3.84 -7.42
N PRO A 179 -13.98 -5.00 -7.08
CA PRO A 179 -15.30 -5.38 -7.58
C PRO A 179 -16.42 -4.43 -7.12
N MET A 180 -16.32 -3.90 -5.90
CA MET A 180 -17.30 -2.96 -5.35
C MET A 180 -17.26 -1.59 -6.04
N LEU A 181 -16.09 -1.20 -6.56
CA LEU A 181 -15.88 0.04 -7.30
C LEU A 181 -16.25 -0.07 -8.79
N GLY A 182 -16.80 -1.22 -9.22
CA GLY A 182 -17.11 -1.47 -10.64
C GLY A 182 -15.88 -1.60 -11.54
N ALA A 183 -14.69 -1.69 -10.95
CA ALA A 183 -13.43 -1.91 -11.66
C ALA A 183 -13.25 -3.40 -11.94
N THR A 184 -14.10 -3.95 -12.81
CA THR A 184 -13.94 -5.30 -13.33
C THR A 184 -12.81 -5.27 -14.38
N PRO A 185 -11.83 -6.20 -14.34
CA PRO A 185 -10.95 -6.40 -15.48
C PRO A 185 -11.79 -6.63 -16.75
N PRO A 186 -11.33 -6.20 -17.94
CA PRO A 186 -12.00 -6.58 -19.17
C PRO A 186 -12.13 -8.11 -19.17
N GLU A 187 -13.35 -8.57 -19.38
CA GLU A 187 -13.73 -9.98 -19.40
C GLU A 187 -12.74 -10.73 -20.29
N ASP A 188 -11.94 -11.62 -19.71
CA ASP A 188 -11.21 -12.61 -20.49
C ASP A 188 -12.29 -13.38 -21.23
N THR A 189 -12.49 -13.05 -22.51
CA THR A 189 -13.38 -13.74 -23.44
C THR A 189 -13.19 -15.23 -23.22
N GLN A 190 -14.12 -15.86 -22.48
CA GLN A 190 -14.18 -17.31 -22.37
C GLN A 190 -14.32 -17.80 -23.81
N VAL A 191 -13.27 -18.43 -24.33
CA VAL A 191 -13.41 -19.24 -25.53
C VAL A 191 -14.41 -20.32 -25.13
N PRO A 192 -15.61 -20.39 -25.73
CA PRO A 192 -16.63 -21.33 -25.31
C PRO A 192 -16.06 -22.74 -25.45
N ASP A 193 -16.14 -23.51 -24.37
CA ASP A 193 -15.82 -24.93 -24.37
C ASP A 193 -16.64 -25.58 -25.48
N LYS A 194 -15.97 -25.96 -26.57
CA LYS A 194 -16.61 -26.70 -27.66
C LYS A 194 -17.10 -28.02 -27.07
N GLU A 195 -18.41 -28.14 -27.04
CA GLU A 195 -19.19 -29.36 -26.81
C GLU A 195 -18.42 -30.63 -27.14
N THR A 196 -18.13 -31.43 -26.11
CA THR A 196 -17.84 -32.85 -26.27
C THR A 196 -19.10 -33.54 -26.75
N ASN A 197 -19.22 -33.75 -28.07
CA ASN A 197 -20.15 -34.72 -28.63
C ASN A 197 -19.47 -36.09 -28.66
N PRO A 198 -19.97 -37.11 -27.92
CA PRO A 198 -19.54 -38.49 -28.16
C PRO A 198 -20.24 -38.97 -29.43
N VAL A 199 -19.47 -39.12 -30.51
CA VAL A 199 -19.96 -39.83 -31.71
C VAL A 199 -19.94 -41.33 -31.38
N GLU A 200 -21.16 -41.85 -31.31
CA GLU A 200 -21.59 -43.23 -31.36
C GLU A 200 -20.83 -44.04 -32.43
N ASP A 201 -20.06 -45.04 -31.99
CA ASP A 201 -19.40 -45.99 -32.89
C ASP A 201 -20.32 -47.19 -33.09
N GLN A 202 -21.05 -47.18 -34.22
CA GLN A 202 -21.67 -48.38 -34.78
C GLN A 202 -20.61 -49.16 -35.54
N ARG A 203 -20.22 -50.33 -35.03
CA ARG A 203 -19.81 -51.49 -35.84
C ARG A 203 -19.92 -52.80 -35.09
#